data_AF-A0A016TU81-F1
#
_entry.id   AF-A0A016TU81-F1
#
_cell.length_a   1.000
_cell.length_b   1.000
_cell.length_c   1.000
_cell.angle_alpha   90.00
_cell.angle_beta   90.00
_cell.angle_gamma   90.00
#
_symmetry.space_group_name_H-M   'P 1'
#
loop_
_entity.id
_entity.type
_entity.pdbx_description
1 polymer ?
#
loop_
_entity_poly.entity_id
_entity_poly.type
_entity_poly.pdbx_seq_one_letter_code
_entity_poly.pdbx_strand_id
1 'polypeptide(L)'
;MSRNAHVDSLKMPLLMIFAVFLRGNEARTFVFAGSTRISHLTNWLNKDYPCQGDRIIFEENKMTVTFVDESIQVTSMVLPQVGAIIFSDDSVLGEKSRWQCTHRKSPENVFFQSESEFAGFSDPSSWLLDEKPLLHMNMVPGALDDVIFHDMGAFQIFIDDQVTVNSLRVSRDWRIPPSRR
;
A
#
# COMPACT_ATOMS: atom_id res chain seq x y z
N MET A 1 -8.44 60.79 31.83
CA MET A 1 -8.96 59.70 30.97
C MET A 1 -7.77 58.87 30.49
N SER A 2 -7.43 57.79 31.19
CA SER A 2 -6.47 56.79 30.70
C SER A 2 -6.71 55.49 31.46
N ARG A 3 -7.48 54.59 30.83
CA ARG A 3 -7.67 53.19 31.19
C ARG A 3 -8.37 52.58 29.99
N ASN A 4 -7.59 52.06 29.03
CA ASN A 4 -8.07 51.12 28.00
C ASN A 4 -6.91 50.42 27.24
N ALA A 5 -5.64 50.77 27.47
CA ALA A 5 -4.53 50.13 26.76
C ALA A 5 -4.12 48.74 27.30
N HIS A 6 -4.68 48.27 28.42
CA HIS A 6 -4.23 47.04 29.08
C HIS A 6 -5.07 45.79 28.75
N VAL A 7 -6.19 45.95 28.03
CA VAL A 7 -7.13 44.85 27.72
C VAL A 7 -6.88 44.23 26.34
N ASP A 8 -6.16 44.91 25.46
CA ASP A 8 -5.93 44.45 24.08
C ASP A 8 -4.67 43.58 23.93
N SER A 9 -3.71 43.69 24.87
CA SER A 9 -2.47 42.91 24.83
C SER A 9 -2.65 41.44 25.23
N LEU A 10 -3.65 41.11 26.07
CA LEU A 10 -3.93 39.74 26.50
C LEU A 10 -4.75 38.92 25.47
N LYS A 11 -5.46 39.61 24.57
CA LYS A 11 -6.28 38.96 23.53
C LYS A 11 -5.45 38.37 22.39
N MET A 12 -4.34 39.03 22.04
CA MET A 12 -3.49 38.63 20.93
C MET A 12 -2.71 37.31 21.16
N PRO A 13 -2.09 37.04 22.33
CA PRO A 13 -1.48 35.74 22.60
C PRO A 13 -2.51 34.62 22.72
N LEU A 14 -3.71 34.90 23.26
CA LEU A 14 -4.81 33.93 23.34
C LEU A 14 -5.32 33.55 21.93
N LEU A 15 -5.45 34.52 21.02
CA LEU A 15 -5.81 34.30 19.61
C LEU A 15 -4.75 33.52 18.85
N MET A 16 -3.45 33.75 19.11
CA MET A 16 -2.36 32.99 18.51
C MET A 16 -2.35 31.53 19.00
N ILE A 17 -2.57 31.30 20.30
CA ILE A 17 -2.71 29.96 20.86
C ILE A 17 -3.93 29.24 20.25
N PHE A 18 -5.08 29.92 20.14
CA PHE A 18 -6.29 29.36 19.54
C PHE A 18 -6.12 29.06 18.03
N ALA A 19 -5.40 29.92 17.29
CA ALA A 19 -5.09 29.69 15.88
C ALA A 19 -4.09 28.53 15.67
N VAL A 20 -3.18 28.28 16.62
CA VAL A 20 -2.29 27.12 16.61
C VAL A 20 -3.08 25.84 16.91
N PHE A 21 -4.05 25.85 17.83
CA PHE A 21 -4.93 24.71 18.09
C PHE A 21 -5.89 24.43 16.92
N LEU A 22 -6.36 25.45 16.20
CA LEU A 22 -7.22 25.30 15.02
C LEU A 22 -6.48 24.83 13.75
N ARG A 23 -5.14 24.82 13.75
CA ARG A 23 -4.34 24.21 12.68
C ARG A 23 -4.13 22.71 12.85
N GLY A 24 -4.67 22.11 13.92
CA GLY A 24 -4.60 20.69 14.18
C GLY A 24 -5.67 19.91 13.42
N ASN A 25 -5.23 19.02 12.54
CA ASN A 25 -5.98 18.00 11.81
C ASN A 25 -6.82 18.48 10.62
N GLU A 26 -6.14 18.92 9.56
CA GLU A 26 -6.73 18.81 8.23
C GLU A 26 -6.92 17.33 7.88
N ALA A 27 -8.13 16.95 7.47
CA ALA A 27 -8.41 15.63 6.92
C ALA A 27 -7.57 15.40 5.64
N ARG A 28 -6.93 14.24 5.56
CA ARG A 28 -6.09 13.84 4.43
C ARG A 28 -6.59 12.57 3.79
N THR A 29 -6.06 12.30 2.61
CA THR A 29 -6.27 11.03 1.92
C THR A 29 -4.96 10.26 1.91
N PHE A 30 -4.98 9.07 2.51
CA PHE A 30 -3.88 8.12 2.49
C PHE A 30 -4.17 7.03 1.48
N VAL A 31 -3.18 6.74 0.64
CA VAL A 31 -3.30 5.75 -0.41
C VAL A 31 -2.32 4.63 -0.09
N PHE A 32 -2.81 3.39 0.02
CA PHE A 32 -1.96 2.24 0.30
C PHE A 32 -0.98 1.99 -0.86
N ALA A 33 0.31 1.89 -0.55
CA ALA A 33 1.37 1.75 -1.55
C ALA A 33 1.61 0.28 -1.98
N GLY A 34 1.14 -0.67 -1.17
CA GLY A 34 1.38 -2.09 -1.40
C GLY A 34 0.52 -2.70 -2.51
N SER A 35 1.04 -3.76 -3.12
CA SER A 35 0.33 -4.58 -4.10
C SER A 35 0.70 -6.04 -3.91
N THR A 36 -0.25 -6.96 -4.03
CA THR A 36 0.03 -8.42 -4.03
C THR A 36 -0.21 -9.06 -5.39
N ARG A 37 -0.18 -8.27 -6.47
CA ARG A 37 -0.34 -8.78 -7.84
C ARG A 37 0.84 -9.64 -8.27
N ILE A 38 0.54 -10.69 -9.03
CA ILE A 38 1.56 -11.59 -9.59
C ILE A 38 2.43 -10.89 -10.64
N SER A 39 1.84 -9.95 -11.38
CA SER A 39 2.53 -9.15 -12.40
C SER A 39 3.47 -8.09 -11.83
N HIS A 40 3.46 -7.85 -10.51
CA HIS A 40 4.24 -6.78 -9.89
C HIS A 40 5.63 -7.27 -9.47
N LEU A 41 6.68 -6.73 -10.10
CA LEU A 41 8.06 -7.20 -9.93
C LEU A 41 8.55 -7.26 -8.48
N THR A 42 8.13 -6.31 -7.64
CA THR A 42 8.60 -6.23 -6.25
C THR A 42 8.08 -7.37 -5.39
N ASN A 43 7.07 -8.11 -5.84
CA ASN A 43 6.55 -9.28 -5.14
C ASN A 43 7.38 -10.55 -5.40
N TRP A 44 8.37 -10.49 -6.28
CA TRP A 44 9.24 -11.62 -6.56
C TRP A 44 10.58 -11.45 -5.86
N LEU A 45 11.08 -12.56 -5.29
CA LEU A 45 12.40 -12.59 -4.68
C LEU A 45 13.45 -12.09 -5.69
N ASN A 46 14.40 -11.28 -5.22
CA ASN A 46 15.44 -10.65 -6.04
C ASN A 46 14.94 -9.75 -7.17
N LYS A 47 13.65 -9.36 -7.18
CA LYS A 47 13.03 -8.60 -8.27
C LYS A 47 13.22 -9.29 -9.62
N ASP A 48 12.93 -10.59 -9.64
CA ASP A 48 13.09 -11.43 -10.82
C ASP A 48 11.79 -12.14 -11.18
N TYR A 49 11.25 -11.87 -12.37
CA TYR A 49 9.99 -12.46 -12.79
C TYR A 49 10.13 -13.98 -13.04
N PRO A 50 9.08 -14.78 -12.79
CA PRO A 50 8.97 -16.13 -13.33
C PRO A 50 9.11 -16.09 -14.86
N CYS A 51 9.86 -17.02 -15.41
CA CYS A 51 9.90 -17.27 -16.84
C CYS A 51 8.98 -18.43 -17.23
N GLN A 52 8.73 -18.54 -18.53
CA GLN A 52 7.97 -19.67 -19.08
C GLN A 52 8.64 -21.00 -18.69
N GLY A 53 7.87 -21.91 -18.09
CA GLY A 53 8.34 -23.24 -17.68
C GLY A 53 8.98 -23.30 -16.28
N ASP A 54 9.08 -22.19 -15.56
CA ASP A 54 9.56 -22.20 -14.17
C ASP A 54 8.55 -22.86 -13.23
N ARG A 55 8.98 -23.03 -11.97
CA ARG A 55 8.12 -23.46 -10.86
C ARG A 55 7.97 -22.33 -9.85
N ILE A 56 6.74 -21.91 -9.61
CA ILE A 56 6.44 -20.91 -8.58
C ILE A 56 6.36 -21.59 -7.23
N ILE A 57 7.01 -20.99 -6.24
CA ILE A 57 6.99 -21.43 -4.85
C ILE A 57 6.36 -20.32 -4.00
N PHE A 58 5.21 -20.64 -3.39
CA PHE A 58 4.68 -19.93 -2.25
C PHE A 58 5.16 -20.66 -0.98
N GLU A 59 5.84 -19.96 -0.07
CA GLU A 59 6.46 -20.60 1.10
C GLU A 59 5.42 -21.14 2.10
N GLU A 60 5.63 -22.37 2.60
CA GLU A 60 4.65 -23.09 3.44
C GLU A 60 4.30 -22.36 4.75
N ASN A 61 5.25 -21.62 5.33
CA ASN A 61 5.08 -20.94 6.62
C ASN A 61 4.63 -19.48 6.49
N LYS A 62 4.15 -19.06 5.32
CA LYS A 62 3.70 -17.68 5.09
C LYS A 62 2.27 -17.64 4.60
N MET A 63 1.49 -16.76 5.22
CA MET A 63 0.18 -16.41 4.69
C MET A 63 0.37 -15.61 3.40
N THR A 64 -0.22 -16.05 2.30
CA THR A 64 -0.17 -15.34 1.03
C THR A 64 -1.57 -15.08 0.49
N VAL A 65 -1.90 -13.81 0.27
CA VAL A 65 -3.07 -13.43 -0.53
C VAL A 65 -2.58 -12.70 -1.77
N THR A 66 -2.76 -13.30 -2.95
CA THR A 66 -2.29 -12.74 -4.21
C THR A 66 -3.37 -12.70 -5.27
N PHE A 67 -3.23 -11.79 -6.21
CA PHE A 67 -4.10 -11.63 -7.36
C PHE A 67 -3.33 -11.93 -8.65
N VAL A 68 -3.79 -12.95 -9.38
CA VAL A 68 -3.33 -13.29 -10.73
C VAL A 68 -4.11 -12.41 -11.70
N ASP A 69 -3.60 -11.21 -11.93
CA ASP A 69 -4.23 -10.19 -12.75
C ASP A 69 -4.12 -10.48 -14.26
N GLU A 70 -3.05 -11.17 -14.67
CA GLU A 70 -2.78 -11.56 -16.05
C GLU A 70 -2.32 -13.02 -16.14
N SER A 71 -2.49 -13.64 -17.32
CA SER A 71 -2.11 -15.04 -17.59
C SER A 71 -0.64 -15.34 -17.29
N ILE A 72 -0.38 -16.59 -16.88
CA ILE A 72 0.96 -17.07 -16.57
C ILE A 72 1.19 -18.51 -17.05
N GLN A 73 2.34 -18.76 -17.67
CA GLN A 73 2.72 -20.09 -18.14
C GLN A 73 3.90 -20.63 -17.33
N VAL A 74 3.61 -21.54 -16.41
CA VAL A 74 4.61 -22.21 -15.56
C VAL A 74 4.39 -23.72 -15.61
N THR A 75 5.42 -24.49 -15.28
CA THR A 75 5.28 -25.95 -15.24
C THR A 75 4.55 -26.41 -13.99
N SER A 76 4.72 -25.72 -12.86
CA SER A 76 3.99 -26.02 -11.62
C SER A 76 3.96 -24.82 -10.67
N MET A 77 3.01 -24.84 -9.73
CA MET A 77 2.97 -23.94 -8.59
C MET A 77 2.81 -24.73 -7.31
N VAL A 78 3.62 -24.42 -6.31
CA VAL A 78 3.44 -24.90 -4.92
C VAL A 78 2.63 -23.87 -4.18
N LEU A 79 1.34 -24.16 -3.95
CA LEU A 79 0.37 -23.23 -3.37
C LEU A 79 0.69 -22.93 -1.89
N PRO A 80 0.31 -21.75 -1.37
CA PRO A 80 0.48 -21.43 0.04
C PRO A 80 -0.39 -22.33 0.92
N GLN A 81 0.12 -22.71 2.10
CA GLN A 81 -0.65 -23.50 3.07
C GLN A 81 -1.78 -22.66 3.71
N VAL A 82 -1.55 -21.36 3.85
CA VAL A 82 -2.52 -20.39 4.41
C VAL A 82 -2.66 -19.22 3.45
N GLY A 83 -3.88 -18.89 3.06
CA GLY A 83 -4.19 -17.72 2.25
C GLY A 83 -5.02 -18.06 1.02
N ALA A 84 -4.89 -17.24 -0.02
CA ALA A 84 -5.70 -17.33 -1.23
C ALA A 84 -4.95 -16.85 -2.47
N ILE A 85 -5.19 -17.52 -3.59
CA ILE A 85 -4.80 -17.06 -4.92
C ILE A 85 -6.09 -16.73 -5.66
N ILE A 86 -6.26 -15.47 -6.01
CA ILE A 86 -7.46 -14.96 -6.67
C ILE A 86 -7.12 -14.74 -8.14
N PHE A 87 -7.91 -15.34 -9.03
CA PHE A 87 -7.74 -15.22 -10.47
C PHE A 87 -8.65 -14.11 -11.00
N SER A 88 -8.11 -13.24 -11.87
CA SER A 88 -8.92 -12.29 -12.63
C SER A 88 -9.79 -13.02 -13.65
N ASP A 89 -10.86 -12.36 -14.12
CA ASP A 89 -11.80 -12.93 -15.09
C ASP A 89 -11.10 -13.37 -16.40
N ASP A 90 -10.00 -12.72 -16.76
CA ASP A 90 -9.24 -12.97 -18.00
C ASP A 90 -7.92 -13.74 -17.76
N SER A 91 -7.63 -14.14 -16.51
CA SER A 91 -6.39 -14.85 -16.19
C SER A 91 -6.46 -16.33 -16.55
N VAL A 92 -5.43 -16.81 -17.26
CA VAL A 92 -5.31 -18.21 -17.67
C VAL A 92 -3.99 -18.80 -17.16
N LEU A 93 -4.08 -20.00 -16.58
CA LEU A 93 -2.91 -20.82 -16.28
C LEU A 93 -2.47 -21.61 -17.52
N GLY A 94 -1.19 -21.49 -17.89
CA GLY A 94 -0.61 -22.16 -19.05
C GLY A 94 -0.43 -21.24 -20.27
N GLU A 95 -0.88 -19.99 -20.20
CA GLU A 95 -0.66 -18.97 -21.23
C GLU A 95 0.27 -17.87 -20.72
N LYS A 96 1.21 -17.44 -21.55
CA LYS A 96 2.21 -16.45 -21.16
C LYS A 96 1.68 -15.04 -21.41
N SER A 97 1.67 -14.19 -20.37
CA SER A 97 1.47 -12.74 -20.55
C SER A 97 2.79 -11.97 -20.79
N ARG A 98 2.67 -10.66 -21.08
CA ARG A 98 3.77 -9.76 -21.42
C ARG A 98 4.71 -9.47 -20.25
N TRP A 99 4.21 -9.50 -19.03
CA TRP A 99 5.01 -9.26 -17.83
C TRP A 99 5.95 -10.44 -17.51
N GLN A 100 5.57 -11.66 -17.92
CA GLN A 100 6.34 -12.87 -17.69
C GLN A 100 7.56 -12.94 -18.63
N CYS A 101 8.72 -13.30 -18.11
CA CYS A 101 9.92 -13.45 -18.95
C CYS A 101 9.86 -14.69 -19.85
N THR A 102 10.66 -14.69 -20.92
CA THR A 102 10.79 -15.82 -21.85
C THR A 102 11.58 -16.97 -21.23
N HIS A 103 11.40 -18.18 -21.78
CA HIS A 103 12.09 -19.40 -21.33
C HIS A 103 13.61 -19.20 -21.07
N ARG A 104 14.09 -19.68 -19.90
CA ARG A 104 15.52 -19.71 -19.52
C ARG A 104 16.21 -20.97 -20.03
N LYS A 105 17.52 -21.09 -19.85
CA LYS A 105 18.23 -22.33 -20.25
C LYS A 105 17.76 -23.57 -19.47
N SER A 106 17.37 -23.37 -18.23
CA SER A 106 16.85 -24.40 -17.32
C SER A 106 15.69 -23.81 -16.52
N PRO A 107 14.61 -24.57 -16.29
CA PRO A 107 13.57 -24.18 -15.34
C PRO A 107 14.14 -23.94 -13.95
N GLU A 108 13.69 -22.87 -13.30
CA GLU A 108 14.11 -22.49 -11.95
C GLU A 108 12.92 -22.45 -10.98
N ASN A 109 13.24 -22.52 -9.69
CA ASN A 109 12.27 -22.20 -8.64
C ASN A 109 12.29 -20.69 -8.40
N VAL A 110 11.13 -20.06 -8.52
CA VAL A 110 10.94 -18.63 -8.30
C VAL A 110 9.98 -18.41 -7.14
N PHE A 111 10.35 -17.52 -6.23
CA PHE A 111 9.69 -17.37 -4.94
C PHE A 111 8.87 -16.09 -4.89
N PHE A 112 7.61 -16.21 -4.49
CA PHE A 112 6.70 -15.09 -4.33
C PHE A 112 6.69 -14.61 -2.88
N GLN A 113 6.91 -13.31 -2.67
CA GLN A 113 6.89 -12.60 -1.39
C GLN A 113 7.75 -13.25 -0.29
N SER A 114 8.87 -13.87 -0.65
CA SER A 114 9.71 -14.60 0.31
C SER A 114 10.50 -13.71 1.28
N GLU A 115 10.50 -12.40 1.08
CA GLU A 115 11.10 -11.43 2.03
C GLU A 115 10.08 -10.38 2.50
N SER A 116 8.79 -10.54 2.15
CA SER A 116 7.81 -9.51 2.50
C SER A 116 7.57 -9.49 4.01
N GLU A 117 8.12 -8.48 4.67
CA GLU A 117 7.48 -7.93 5.86
C GLU A 117 6.10 -7.43 5.41
N PHE A 118 5.04 -7.86 6.09
CA PHE A 118 3.70 -7.41 5.73
C PHE A 118 3.59 -5.92 6.00
N ALA A 119 3.06 -5.17 5.03
CA ALA A 119 2.85 -3.74 5.18
C ALA A 119 2.02 -3.48 6.44
N GLY A 120 2.56 -2.72 7.38
CA GLY A 120 1.88 -2.36 8.62
C GLY A 120 1.02 -1.12 8.41
N PHE A 121 -0.20 -1.09 8.94
CA PHE A 121 -1.05 0.10 8.89
C PHE A 121 -0.38 1.29 9.59
N SER A 122 0.32 1.01 10.68
CA SER A 122 1.07 1.97 11.49
C SER A 122 2.48 2.28 10.94
N ASP A 123 2.87 1.71 9.79
CA ASP A 123 4.15 1.99 9.14
C ASP A 123 3.98 3.07 8.05
N PRO A 124 4.66 4.22 8.15
CA PRO A 124 4.69 5.23 7.09
C PRO A 124 5.05 4.69 5.70
N SER A 125 5.86 3.64 5.61
CA SER A 125 6.31 3.07 4.33
C SER A 125 5.17 2.39 3.54
N SER A 126 4.09 2.01 4.24
CA SER A 126 2.90 1.41 3.65
C SER A 126 2.04 2.41 2.87
N TRP A 127 2.30 3.71 2.99
CA TRP A 127 1.45 4.77 2.46
C TRP A 127 2.17 5.62 1.42
N LEU A 128 1.47 6.00 0.36
CA LEU A 128 1.96 7.00 -0.58
C LEU A 128 1.83 8.38 0.08
N LEU A 129 2.97 8.96 0.44
CA LEU A 129 3.05 10.28 1.07
C LEU A 129 3.46 11.33 0.04
N ASP A 130 2.83 12.51 0.11
CA ASP A 130 3.30 13.69 -0.62
C ASP A 130 4.70 14.10 -0.14
N GLU A 131 5.49 14.75 -1.01
CA GLU A 131 6.86 15.23 -0.69
C GLU A 131 6.92 16.32 0.39
N LYS A 132 5.77 16.73 0.95
CA LYS A 132 5.74 17.73 2.03
C LYS A 132 6.29 17.09 3.29
N PRO A 133 7.20 17.75 4.02
CA PRO A 133 7.70 17.23 5.29
C PRO A 133 6.55 17.14 6.30
N LEU A 134 6.36 15.95 6.86
CA LEU A 134 5.36 15.66 7.87
C LEU A 134 6.04 15.27 9.19
N LEU A 135 5.36 15.54 10.30
CA LEU A 135 5.71 14.87 11.55
C LEU A 135 5.39 13.38 11.39
N HIS A 136 6.20 12.52 12.00
CA HIS A 136 6.06 11.06 11.88
C HIS A 136 4.64 10.56 12.22
N MET A 137 4.00 11.14 13.25
CA MET A 137 2.61 10.82 13.64
C MET A 137 1.57 11.14 12.54
N ASN A 138 1.89 12.05 11.61
CA ASN A 138 1.01 12.46 10.51
C ASN A 138 1.35 11.76 9.19
N MET A 139 2.24 10.77 9.22
CA MET A 139 2.62 9.93 8.08
C MET A 139 1.81 8.63 7.99
N VAL A 140 0.86 8.44 8.92
CA VAL A 140 -0.06 7.30 8.93
C VAL A 140 -1.50 7.81 9.09
N PRO A 141 -2.51 7.07 8.62
CA PRO A 141 -3.91 7.51 8.70
C PRO A 141 -4.41 7.63 10.13
N GLY A 142 -5.11 8.74 10.43
CA GLY A 142 -5.81 8.97 11.67
C GLY A 142 -7.34 9.05 11.53
N ALA A 143 -8.01 9.37 12.64
CA ALA A 143 -9.47 9.34 12.76
C ALA A 143 -10.24 10.25 11.78
N LEU A 144 -9.60 11.29 11.27
CA LEU A 144 -10.22 12.25 10.35
C LEU A 144 -9.84 11.99 8.89
N ASP A 145 -9.00 11.00 8.62
CA ASP A 145 -8.44 10.75 7.30
C ASP A 145 -9.22 9.68 6.53
N ASP A 146 -9.18 9.80 5.20
CA ASP A 146 -9.71 8.80 4.28
C ASP A 146 -8.60 7.85 3.83
N VAL A 147 -8.87 6.56 3.86
CA VAL A 147 -7.96 5.50 3.39
C VAL A 147 -8.46 4.92 2.07
N ILE A 148 -7.58 4.86 1.08
CA ILE A 148 -7.85 4.33 -0.25
C ILE A 148 -6.90 3.18 -0.56
N PHE A 149 -7.47 2.02 -0.87
CA PHE A 149 -6.79 0.93 -1.57
C PHE A 149 -7.06 1.13 -3.06
N HIS A 150 -6.03 1.51 -3.81
CA HIS A 150 -6.17 1.94 -5.21
C HIS A 150 -5.90 0.84 -6.23
N ASP A 151 -5.42 -0.32 -5.77
CA ASP A 151 -5.06 -1.40 -6.66
C ASP A 151 -6.25 -2.31 -6.94
N MET A 152 -6.49 -2.63 -8.23
CA MET A 152 -7.45 -3.66 -8.58
C MET A 152 -6.83 -5.01 -8.26
N GLY A 153 -7.33 -5.66 -7.21
CA GLY A 153 -6.90 -7.01 -6.86
C GLY A 153 -6.93 -7.27 -5.37
N ALA A 154 -5.92 -7.99 -4.90
CA ALA A 154 -5.69 -8.31 -3.51
C ALA A 154 -4.69 -7.35 -2.88
N PHE A 155 -4.88 -7.11 -1.59
CA PHE A 155 -3.98 -6.37 -0.73
C PHE A 155 -3.95 -7.05 0.63
N GLN A 156 -2.80 -6.97 1.29
CA GLN A 156 -2.62 -7.48 2.63
C GLN A 156 -1.95 -6.39 3.45
N ILE A 157 -2.60 -5.99 4.54
CA ILE A 157 -2.11 -5.00 5.48
C ILE A 157 -2.29 -5.56 6.89
N PHE A 158 -1.28 -5.41 7.72
CA PHE A 158 -1.32 -5.82 9.12
C PHE A 158 -1.76 -4.65 9.99
N ILE A 159 -2.67 -4.92 10.93
CA ILE A 159 -3.19 -3.94 11.89
C ILE A 159 -2.91 -4.52 13.28
N ASP A 160 -1.95 -3.93 13.98
CA ASP A 160 -1.49 -4.34 15.31
C ASP A 160 -2.37 -3.79 16.43
N ASP A 161 -2.87 -2.57 16.27
CA ASP A 161 -3.69 -1.87 17.25
C ASP A 161 -5.04 -1.40 16.67
N GLN A 162 -5.95 -0.97 17.55
CA GLN A 162 -7.23 -0.40 17.10
C GLN A 162 -7.01 0.87 16.29
N VAL A 163 -7.42 0.84 15.03
CA VAL A 163 -7.38 2.00 14.12
C VAL A 163 -8.78 2.60 13.95
N THR A 164 -8.85 3.93 13.89
CA THR A 164 -10.06 4.67 13.52
C THR A 164 -9.70 5.60 12.39
N VAL A 165 -10.54 5.62 11.36
CA VAL A 165 -10.41 6.49 10.18
C VAL A 165 -11.78 7.00 9.78
N ASN A 166 -11.83 8.09 9.01
CA ASN A 166 -13.09 8.66 8.55
C ASN A 166 -13.78 7.76 7.52
N SER A 167 -13.02 7.24 6.57
CA SER A 167 -13.50 6.24 5.63
C SER A 167 -12.39 5.28 5.19
N LEU A 168 -12.75 4.05 4.87
CA LEU A 168 -11.86 3.05 4.30
C LEU A 168 -12.55 2.43 3.08
N ARG A 169 -11.94 2.57 1.90
CA ARG A 169 -12.54 2.15 0.64
C ARG A 169 -11.52 1.62 -0.35
N VAL A 170 -12.01 0.76 -1.25
CA VAL A 170 -11.30 0.37 -2.47
C VAL A 170 -11.75 1.30 -3.60
N SER A 171 -10.84 1.86 -4.38
CA SER A 171 -11.15 2.75 -5.50
C SER A 171 -10.46 2.30 -6.78
N ARG A 172 -11.24 2.03 -7.83
CA ARG A 172 -10.72 1.61 -9.15
C ARG A 172 -10.22 2.78 -10.00
N ASP A 173 -10.75 3.98 -9.76
CA ASP A 173 -10.49 5.16 -10.58
C ASP A 173 -9.48 6.13 -9.97
N TRP A 174 -8.83 5.73 -8.87
CA TRP A 174 -7.86 6.60 -8.20
C TRP A 174 -6.64 6.82 -9.09
N ARG A 175 -6.43 8.09 -9.46
CA ARG A 175 -5.21 8.53 -10.14
C ARG A 175 -4.36 9.27 -9.13
N ILE A 176 -3.10 8.86 -8.98
CA ILE A 176 -2.11 9.64 -8.25
C ILE A 176 -2.05 11.02 -8.90
N PRO A 177 -2.37 12.12 -8.19
CA PRO A 177 -2.25 13.45 -8.74
C PRO A 177 -0.80 13.66 -9.21
N PRO A 178 -0.56 14.26 -10.38
CA PRO A 178 0.80 14.49 -10.85
C PRO A 178 1.56 15.31 -9.80
N SER A 179 2.74 14.83 -9.38
CA SER A 179 3.65 15.58 -8.52
C SER A 179 3.90 16.93 -9.19
N ARG A 180 3.49 18.04 -8.54
CA ARG A 180 3.89 19.37 -9.00
C ARG A 180 5.41 19.48 -8.77
N ARG A 181 6.18 19.16 -9.81
CA ARG A 181 7.60 19.55 -9.90
C ARG A 181 7.73 21.06 -9.92
#